data_AF-A0A5B0SVP7-F1
#
_entry.id   AF-A0A5B0SVP7-F1
#
_cell.length_a   1.000
_cell.length_b   1.000
_cell.length_c   1.000
_cell.angle_alpha   90.00
_cell.angle_beta   90.00
_cell.angle_gamma   90.00
#
_symmetry.space_group_name_H-M   'P 1'
#
loop_
_entity.id
_entity.type
_entity.pdbx_description
1 polymer ?
#
loop_
_entity_poly.entity_id
_entity_poly.type
_entity_poly.pdbx_seq_one_letter_code
_entity_poly.pdbx_strand_id
1 'polypeptide(L)'
;MSLYQDSILGTFDDFISEHPGIDWTQDDPSALIEAWNINYIQPLVSLYYEQNGLELSAKNRIFVIAVNPKQSSYPVRTTHYFERCGALCEFEAMNIEEAIIECLISYPDAVPAPGMLDQWMMDTTFSAAFRQ
;
A
#
# COMPACT_ATOMS: atom_id res chain seq x y z
N MET A 1 -14.33 -0.87 -20.31
CA MET A 1 -13.61 -1.31 -19.10
C MET A 1 -14.43 -0.83 -17.92
N SER A 2 -14.68 -1.71 -16.95
CA SER A 2 -15.47 -1.38 -15.76
C SER A 2 -14.77 -0.28 -14.97
N LEU A 3 -15.51 0.72 -14.49
CA LEU A 3 -14.99 1.82 -13.66
C LEU A 3 -14.27 1.34 -12.38
N TYR A 4 -14.52 0.10 -11.97
CA TYR A 4 -14.05 -0.48 -10.71
C TYR A 4 -12.80 -1.36 -10.84
N GLN A 5 -12.37 -1.66 -12.06
CA GLN A 5 -11.28 -2.61 -12.30
C GLN A 5 -9.97 -2.14 -11.64
N ASP A 6 -9.70 -0.83 -11.65
CA ASP A 6 -8.49 -0.24 -11.07
C ASP A 6 -8.53 -0.17 -9.53
N SER A 7 -9.69 -0.44 -8.91
CA SER A 7 -9.89 -0.40 -7.46
C SER A 7 -9.87 -1.78 -6.81
N ILE A 8 -9.71 -2.85 -7.59
CA ILE A 8 -9.74 -4.23 -7.10
C ILE A 8 -8.30 -4.76 -7.05
N LEU A 9 -7.88 -5.20 -5.87
CA LEU A 9 -6.60 -5.88 -5.69
C LEU A 9 -6.67 -7.32 -6.22
N GLY A 10 -5.54 -7.83 -6.72
CA GLY A 10 -5.50 -9.12 -7.40
C GLY A 10 -5.98 -9.02 -8.84
N THR A 11 -6.64 -10.06 -9.36
CA THR A 11 -7.21 -10.02 -10.71
C THR A 11 -8.70 -9.73 -10.67
N PHE A 12 -9.18 -8.96 -11.65
CA PHE A 12 -10.61 -8.70 -11.79
C PHE A 12 -11.41 -9.98 -12.06
N ASP A 13 -10.81 -10.93 -12.79
CA ASP A 13 -11.46 -12.21 -13.11
C ASP A 13 -11.66 -13.07 -11.85
N ASP A 14 -10.71 -13.08 -10.91
CA ASP A 14 -10.85 -13.76 -9.62
C ASP A 14 -12.00 -13.13 -8.80
N PHE A 15 -12.04 -11.79 -8.73
CA PHE A 15 -13.10 -11.06 -8.04
C PHE A 15 -14.50 -11.42 -8.59
N ILE A 16 -14.65 -11.41 -9.91
CA ILE A 16 -15.91 -11.74 -10.60
C ILE A 16 -16.30 -13.20 -10.33
N SER A 17 -15.33 -14.10 -10.33
CA SER A 17 -15.57 -15.53 -10.13
C SER A 17 -16.06 -15.84 -8.71
N GLU A 18 -15.61 -15.10 -7.70
CA GLU A 18 -16.09 -15.25 -6.31
C GLU A 18 -17.45 -14.57 -6.05
N HIS A 19 -17.86 -13.64 -6.92
CA HIS A 19 -19.12 -12.91 -6.77
C HIS A 19 -20.02 -13.02 -8.01
N PRO A 20 -20.46 -14.25 -8.36
CA PRO A 20 -21.33 -14.45 -9.50
C PRO A 20 -22.70 -13.78 -9.23
N GLY A 21 -23.10 -12.86 -10.11
CA GLY A 21 -24.44 -12.27 -10.08
C GLY A 21 -24.52 -10.77 -9.75
N ILE A 22 -23.40 -10.09 -9.54
CA ILE A 22 -23.38 -8.61 -9.46
C ILE A 22 -23.82 -8.01 -10.79
N ASP A 23 -24.81 -7.11 -10.77
CA ASP A 23 -25.10 -6.23 -11.90
C ASP A 23 -24.32 -4.93 -11.76
N TRP A 24 -23.15 -4.89 -12.39
CA TRP A 24 -22.23 -3.74 -12.40
C TRP A 24 -22.82 -2.42 -12.93
N THR A 25 -24.02 -2.46 -13.52
CA THR A 25 -24.71 -1.27 -14.04
C THR A 25 -25.79 -0.73 -13.10
N GLN A 26 -26.22 -1.52 -12.13
CA GLN A 26 -27.32 -1.18 -11.22
C GLN A 26 -26.91 -1.21 -9.74
N ASP A 27 -25.99 -2.10 -9.38
CA ASP A 27 -25.49 -2.24 -8.02
C ASP A 27 -24.36 -1.25 -7.77
N ASP A 28 -24.24 -0.77 -6.52
CA ASP A 28 -23.04 -0.10 -6.03
C ASP A 28 -22.13 -1.14 -5.37
N PRO A 29 -21.06 -1.60 -6.04
CA PRO A 29 -20.19 -2.66 -5.53
C PRO A 29 -19.17 -2.16 -4.50
N SER A 30 -19.18 -0.87 -4.11
CA SER A 30 -18.12 -0.25 -3.32
C SER A 30 -17.81 -1.01 -2.01
N ALA A 31 -18.84 -1.35 -1.23
CA ALA A 31 -18.66 -2.10 0.02
C ALA A 31 -18.13 -3.53 -0.20
N LEU A 32 -18.45 -4.13 -1.36
CA LEU A 32 -17.98 -5.46 -1.71
C LEU A 32 -16.50 -5.44 -2.14
N ILE A 33 -16.12 -4.45 -2.94
CA ILE A 33 -14.73 -4.20 -3.32
C ILE A 33 -13.87 -3.93 -2.08
N GLU A 34 -14.38 -3.11 -1.16
CA GLU A 34 -13.72 -2.85 0.12
C GLU A 34 -13.49 -4.15 0.91
N ALA A 35 -14.53 -4.97 1.08
CA ALA A 35 -14.42 -6.24 1.80
C ALA A 35 -13.43 -7.22 1.11
N TRP A 36 -13.46 -7.30 -0.22
CA TRP A 36 -12.49 -8.09 -0.99
C TRP A 36 -11.06 -7.63 -0.76
N ASN A 37 -10.81 -6.32 -0.92
CA ASN A 37 -9.49 -5.75 -0.75
C ASN A 37 -8.97 -5.98 0.67
N ILE A 38 -9.81 -5.78 1.70
CA ILE A 38 -9.46 -6.05 3.10
C ILE A 38 -9.07 -7.51 3.28
N ASN A 39 -9.82 -8.46 2.70
CA ASN A 39 -9.50 -9.89 2.77
C ASN A 39 -8.17 -10.20 2.07
N TYR A 40 -7.95 -9.62 0.89
CA TYR A 40 -6.73 -9.81 0.09
C TYR A 40 -5.47 -9.37 0.86
N ILE A 41 -5.54 -8.27 1.61
CA ILE A 41 -4.38 -7.71 2.33
C ILE A 41 -4.17 -8.28 3.73
N GLN A 42 -5.01 -9.19 4.23
CA GLN A 42 -4.87 -9.74 5.61
C GLN A 42 -3.46 -10.26 5.96
N PRO A 43 -2.73 -10.93 5.05
CA PRO A 43 -1.35 -11.32 5.33
C PRO A 43 -0.41 -10.13 5.61
N LEU A 44 -0.62 -9.01 4.91
CA LEU A 44 0.18 -7.79 5.08
C LEU A 44 -0.21 -7.02 6.34
N VAL A 45 -1.50 -7.00 6.67
CA VAL A 45 -1.98 -6.45 7.96
C VAL A 45 -1.37 -7.22 9.13
N SER A 46 -1.34 -8.55 9.04
CA SER A 46 -0.69 -9.40 10.05
C SER A 46 0.79 -9.06 10.20
N LEU A 47 1.50 -8.95 9.06
CA LEU A 47 2.92 -8.58 9.02
C LEU A 47 3.18 -7.20 9.63
N TYR A 48 2.31 -6.22 9.37
CA TYR A 48 2.40 -4.88 9.95
C TYR A 48 2.43 -4.94 11.48
N TYR A 49 1.52 -5.71 12.09
CA TYR A 49 1.46 -5.82 13.55
C TYR A 49 2.65 -6.59 14.13
N GLU A 50 3.14 -7.61 13.43
CA GLU A 50 4.33 -8.37 13.84
C GLU A 50 5.60 -7.52 13.85
N GLN A 51 5.73 -6.60 12.89
CA GLN A 51 6.94 -5.78 12.70
C GLN A 51 6.81 -4.35 13.22
N ASN A 52 5.63 -3.97 13.74
CA ASN A 52 5.31 -2.59 14.13
C ASN A 52 5.51 -1.57 12.98
N GLY A 53 5.05 -1.97 11.79
CA GLY A 53 5.26 -1.27 10.53
C GLY A 53 5.33 -2.27 9.39
N LEU A 54 5.22 -1.78 8.16
CA LEU A 54 5.29 -2.61 6.96
C LEU A 54 6.19 -1.94 5.92
N GLU A 55 7.16 -2.70 5.42
CA GLU A 55 8.01 -2.29 4.31
C GLU A 55 7.66 -3.10 3.06
N LEU A 56 7.28 -2.40 2.00
CA LEU A 56 7.03 -2.97 0.68
C LEU A 56 8.05 -2.42 -0.32
N SER A 57 8.37 -3.18 -1.36
CA SER A 57 9.21 -2.72 -2.46
C SER A 57 8.58 -3.05 -3.80
N ALA A 58 8.73 -2.13 -4.75
CA ALA A 58 8.40 -2.34 -6.16
C ALA A 58 9.47 -1.66 -7.03
N LYS A 59 10.19 -2.46 -7.83
CA LYS A 59 11.27 -1.98 -8.70
C LYS A 59 12.32 -1.17 -7.92
N ASN A 60 12.36 0.15 -8.14
CA ASN A 60 13.29 1.11 -7.54
C ASN A 60 12.62 2.01 -6.49
N ARG A 61 11.56 1.49 -5.85
CA ARG A 61 10.81 2.17 -4.80
C ARG A 61 10.70 1.29 -3.56
N ILE A 62 10.70 1.96 -2.41
CA ILE A 62 10.33 1.37 -1.11
C ILE A 62 9.16 2.18 -0.57
N PHE A 63 8.19 1.48 0.02
CA PHE A 63 7.05 2.07 0.69
C PHE A 63 7.10 1.63 2.15
N VAL A 64 7.16 2.59 3.06
CA VAL A 64 7.11 2.31 4.50
C VAL A 64 5.79 2.79 5.05
N ILE A 65 4.97 1.85 5.49
CA ILE A 65 3.67 2.08 6.10
C ILE A 65 3.86 1.93 7.62
N ALA A 66 3.66 3.00 8.35
CA ALA A 66 3.87 3.03 9.80
C ALA A 66 2.95 4.06 10.47
N VAL A 67 2.94 4.07 11.80
CA VAL A 67 2.28 5.11 12.58
C VAL A 67 2.78 6.48 12.13
N ASN A 68 1.86 7.42 11.91
CA ASN A 68 2.19 8.76 11.51
C ASN A 68 2.93 9.48 12.65
N PRO A 69 4.19 9.92 12.45
CA PRO A 69 4.94 10.63 13.49
C PRO A 69 4.48 12.09 13.64
N LYS A 70 3.68 12.61 12.71
CA LYS A 70 3.15 13.97 12.74
C LYS A 70 1.89 14.02 13.61
N GLN A 71 1.62 15.18 14.20
CA GLN A 71 0.33 15.44 14.84
C GLN A 71 -0.73 15.66 13.75
N SER A 72 -1.19 14.56 13.15
CA SER A 72 -2.21 14.53 12.10
C SER A 72 -3.49 13.86 12.61
N SER A 73 -4.61 14.15 11.96
CA SER A 73 -5.87 13.41 12.14
C SER A 73 -5.81 12.00 11.55
N TYR A 74 -4.80 11.73 10.71
CA TYR A 74 -4.56 10.46 10.03
C TYR A 74 -3.44 9.69 10.75
N PRO A 75 -3.75 8.61 11.48
CA PRO A 75 -2.81 7.92 12.36
C PRO A 75 -1.79 7.05 11.62
N VAL A 76 -1.99 6.76 10.33
CA VAL A 76 -1.09 5.93 9.53
C VAL A 76 -0.50 6.75 8.39
N ARG A 77 0.77 6.52 8.07
CA ARG A 77 1.47 7.19 6.98
C ARG A 77 2.24 6.19 6.14
N THR A 78 2.09 6.30 4.83
CA THR A 78 2.93 5.64 3.82
C THR A 78 3.97 6.64 3.34
N THR A 79 5.26 6.33 3.54
CA THR A 79 6.38 7.12 3.00
C THR A 79 6.92 6.44 1.75
N HIS A 80 6.95 7.17 0.63
CA HIS A 80 7.42 6.66 -0.65
C HIS A 80 8.87 7.08 -0.85
N TYR A 81 9.77 6.11 -0.89
CA TYR A 81 11.18 6.32 -1.19
C TYR A 81 11.48 5.90 -2.63
N PHE A 82 12.50 6.53 -3.21
CA PHE A 82 13.02 6.17 -4.52
C PHE A 82 14.54 6.04 -4.45
N GLU A 83 15.06 5.06 -5.18
CA GLU A 83 16.47 4.73 -5.18
C GLU A 83 17.32 5.99 -5.45
N ARG A 84 18.30 6.26 -4.57
CA ARG A 84 19.21 7.42 -4.64
C ARG A 84 18.56 8.81 -4.54
N CYS A 85 17.26 8.91 -4.30
CA CYS A 85 16.55 10.19 -4.15
C CYS A 85 16.00 10.44 -2.74
N GLY A 86 15.98 9.43 -1.86
CA GLY A 86 15.39 9.56 -0.53
C GLY A 86 13.86 9.50 -0.58
N ALA A 87 13.20 10.19 0.36
CA ALA A 87 11.74 10.29 0.41
C ALA A 87 11.21 11.25 -0.67
N LEU A 88 10.24 10.81 -1.46
CA LEU A 88 9.63 11.61 -2.53
C LEU A 88 8.30 12.25 -2.11
N CYS A 89 7.43 11.45 -1.50
CA CYS A 89 6.11 11.87 -1.08
C CYS A 89 5.60 11.01 0.06
N GLU A 90 4.52 11.49 0.67
CA GLU A 90 3.85 10.83 1.79
C GLU A 90 2.36 10.79 1.50
N PHE A 91 1.72 9.71 1.91
CA PHE A 91 0.26 9.55 1.95
C PHE A 91 -0.14 9.27 3.41
N GLU A 92 -1.18 9.94 3.89
CA GLU A 92 -1.72 9.74 5.24
C GLU A 92 -3.10 9.10 5.15
N ALA A 93 -3.37 8.12 6.01
CA ALA A 93 -4.59 7.31 5.99
C ALA A 93 -5.23 7.20 7.39
N MET A 94 -6.53 6.94 7.42
CA MET A 94 -7.32 6.78 8.65
C MET A 94 -7.02 5.47 9.38
N ASN A 95 -6.62 4.43 8.64
CA ASN A 95 -6.28 3.12 9.17
C ASN A 95 -5.21 2.41 8.32
N ILE A 96 -4.80 1.22 8.77
CA ILE A 96 -3.71 0.45 8.15
C ILE A 96 -4.19 -0.14 6.82
N GLU A 97 -5.44 -0.60 6.78
CA GLU A 97 -6.05 -1.22 5.61
C GLU A 97 -6.09 -0.25 4.42
N GLU A 98 -6.58 0.97 4.64
CA GLU A 98 -6.59 2.05 3.65
C GLU A 98 -5.18 2.35 3.13
N ALA A 99 -4.20 2.47 4.02
CA ALA A 99 -2.81 2.75 3.63
C ALA A 99 -2.21 1.64 2.74
N ILE A 100 -2.49 0.37 3.07
CA ILE A 100 -2.00 -0.79 2.30
C ILE A 100 -2.73 -0.89 0.97
N ILE A 101 -4.06 -0.73 0.96
CA ILE A 101 -4.87 -0.82 -0.26
C ILE A 101 -4.45 0.26 -1.26
N GLU A 102 -4.35 1.52 -0.82
CA GLU A 102 -3.91 2.64 -1.68
C GLU A 102 -2.51 2.41 -2.25
N CYS A 103 -1.60 1.86 -1.43
CA CYS A 103 -0.25 1.51 -1.88
C CYS A 103 -0.29 0.43 -2.98
N LEU A 104 -1.08 -0.63 -2.81
CA LEU A 104 -1.15 -1.75 -3.75
C LEU A 104 -1.95 -1.43 -5.02
N ILE A 105 -2.96 -0.56 -4.94
CA ILE A 105 -3.64 -0.02 -6.14
C ILE A 105 -2.63 0.77 -6.98
N SER A 106 -1.83 1.62 -6.33
CA SER A 106 -0.82 2.44 -7.02
C SER A 106 0.38 1.64 -7.52
N TYR A 107 0.74 0.55 -6.81
CA TYR A 107 1.90 -0.30 -7.08
C TYR A 107 1.54 -1.79 -6.93
N PRO A 108 0.85 -2.39 -7.92
CA PRO A 108 0.34 -3.76 -7.82
C PRO A 108 1.42 -4.84 -7.72
N ASP A 109 2.66 -4.52 -8.12
CA ASP A 109 3.82 -5.39 -8.04
C ASP A 109 4.60 -5.23 -6.72
N ALA A 110 4.10 -4.44 -5.77
CA ALA A 110 4.76 -4.25 -4.49
C ALA A 110 4.67 -5.50 -3.60
N VAL A 111 5.82 -5.90 -3.04
CA VAL A 111 5.96 -7.09 -2.20
C VAL A 111 6.68 -6.77 -0.89
N PRO A 112 6.44 -7.52 0.20
CA PRO A 112 7.18 -7.37 1.45
C PRO A 112 8.69 -7.41 1.27
N ALA A 113 9.38 -6.42 1.83
CA ALA A 113 10.83 -6.28 1.74
C ALA A 113 11.43 -5.71 3.03
N PRO A 114 11.31 -6.41 4.17
CA PRO A 114 11.77 -5.91 5.46
C PRO A 114 13.28 -5.68 5.49
N GLY A 115 13.69 -4.52 6.02
CA GLY A 115 15.08 -4.11 6.16
C GLY A 115 15.69 -3.52 4.89
N MET A 116 14.90 -3.34 3.82
CA MET A 116 15.42 -2.76 2.57
C MET A 116 15.69 -1.26 2.73
N LEU A 117 14.89 -0.55 3.53
CA LEU A 117 15.16 0.86 3.81
C LEU A 117 16.47 1.03 4.59
N ASP A 118 16.71 0.18 5.59
CA ASP A 118 17.98 0.19 6.35
C ASP A 118 19.18 -0.02 5.43
N GLN A 119 19.06 -0.95 4.47
CA GLN A 119 20.10 -1.16 3.45
C GLN A 119 20.34 0.09 2.61
N TRP A 120 19.28 0.78 2.19
CA TRP A 120 19.40 2.03 1.43
C TRP A 120 19.97 3.17 2.27
N MET A 121 19.68 3.22 3.57
CA MET A 121 20.27 4.22 4.47
C MET A 121 21.78 4.06 4.65
N MET A 122 22.34 2.87 4.35
CA MET A 122 23.80 2.67 4.27
C MET A 122 24.41 3.22 2.97
N ASP A 123 23.62 3.48 1.93
CA ASP A 123 24.08 4.12 0.70
C ASP A 123 24.29 5.62 0.93
N THR A 124 25.46 6.13 0.57
CA THR A 124 25.85 7.52 0.81
C THR A 124 25.07 8.50 -0.06
N THR A 125 24.62 8.09 -1.25
CA THR A 125 23.82 8.93 -2.15
C THR A 125 22.41 9.06 -1.61
N PHE A 126 21.79 7.94 -1.22
CA PHE A 126 20.44 7.93 -0.66
C PHE A 126 20.38 8.67 0.68
N SER A 127 21.29 8.38 1.61
CA SER A 127 21.31 9.02 2.93
C SER A 127 21.63 10.52 2.88
N ALA A 128 22.30 11.01 1.84
CA ALA A 128 22.53 12.43 1.64
C ALA A 128 21.25 13.24 1.40
N ALA A 129 20.17 12.61 0.91
CA ALA A 129 18.88 13.26 0.69
C ALA A 129 18.21 13.77 1.98
N PHE A 130 18.57 13.22 3.14
CA PHE A 130 18.00 13.59 4.44
C PHE A 130 18.84 14.60 5.23
N ARG A 131 19.98 15.05 4.69
CA ARG A 131 20.90 15.99 5.36
C ARG A 131 20.72 17.45 4.90
N GLN A 132 19.73 17.71 4.06
CA GLN A 132 19.38 19.04 3.57
C GLN A 132 18.31 19.67 4.47
#